data_AF-A0A355AD51-F1
#
_entry.id   AF-A0A355AD51-F1
#
_cell.length_a   1.000
_cell.length_b   1.000
_cell.length_c   1.000
_cell.angle_alpha   90.00
_cell.angle_beta   90.00
_cell.angle_gamma   90.00
#
_symmetry.space_group_name_H-M   'P 1'
#
loop_
_entity.id
_entity.type
_entity.pdbx_description
1 polymer ?
#
loop_
_entity_poly.entity_id
_entity_poly.type
_entity_poly.pdbx_seq_one_letter_code
_entity_poly.pdbx_strand_id
1 'polypeptide(L)'
;MALPEDLVDNAYSKAGVDFHFLAPIYFNNTKARDGLINLDSIVKIANKEGHIKGQNDIVNMFFVNAVDEKKGPLGRGLMGGNLTFITLGNDTGQENIDMQAFVIAHEVGHNLSLKHAVDDKNVPNSIPNIQGDGDFKDRIDPKFSLNQYQIDIIHKSPLVHPRVDFLEKERAAIAILDESYEPYFSQLQIREIEAFTNSEVPTNNILEARDYAKKKFATAVIDFTEDEKRCISFVVNKVNTILLENGITLMANQPWRFIKIEDWLCGGFAHTRGTYVILSQRHIDHLTKTWSANMTVEDKKILIQKMGGLLVHEQMHSLQRTFKSKFENLYTHDWDFTKALVLNDNSIRKDQVSNPDAPIAEWLIANPQKPNSYYWIRTLLKETDGIPIMGKDFMDKVFIVGNNNGKISIIESNDNQLVYTTLDDIDFYKNAFPTTRGLDHPNEISAYMFSDYFKSLLSNTKPFKKANKKSSKNSILFIQWIKKEMK
;
A
#
# COMPACT_ATOMS: atom_id res chain seq x y z
N MET A 1 -2.15 17.75 -12.95
CA MET A 1 -2.79 17.56 -14.26
C MET A 1 -3.79 16.43 -14.08
N ALA A 2 -5.03 16.58 -14.55
CA ALA A 2 -5.98 15.46 -14.55
C ALA A 2 -5.67 14.63 -15.81
N LEU A 3 -5.36 13.34 -15.64
CA LEU A 3 -5.16 12.42 -16.75
C LEU A 3 -6.53 12.04 -17.33
N PRO A 4 -6.63 11.76 -18.65
CA PRO A 4 -7.87 11.27 -19.26
C PRO A 4 -8.08 9.77 -18.97
N GLU A 5 -8.17 9.41 -17.68
CA GLU A 5 -8.20 8.01 -17.19
C GLU A 5 -9.32 7.20 -17.84
N ASP A 6 -10.54 7.75 -17.88
CA ASP A 6 -11.71 7.10 -18.50
C ASP A 6 -11.47 6.69 -19.96
N LEU A 7 -10.74 7.50 -20.73
CA LEU A 7 -10.45 7.21 -22.13
C LEU A 7 -9.36 6.16 -22.29
N VAL A 8 -8.37 6.15 -21.39
CA VAL A 8 -7.33 5.11 -21.37
C VAL A 8 -7.94 3.76 -21.01
N ASP A 9 -8.82 3.71 -20.01
CA ASP A 9 -9.57 2.51 -19.63
C ASP A 9 -10.46 2.04 -20.79
N ASN A 10 -11.18 2.97 -21.43
CA ASN A 10 -12.07 2.65 -22.54
C ASN A 10 -11.33 1.92 -23.68
N ALA A 11 -10.09 2.30 -23.98
CA ALA A 11 -9.27 1.66 -25.01
C ALA A 11 -9.00 0.17 -24.74
N TYR A 12 -8.95 -0.24 -23.47
CA TYR A 12 -8.68 -1.62 -23.05
C TYR A 12 -9.94 -2.37 -22.57
N SER A 13 -11.09 -1.71 -22.50
CA SER A 13 -12.35 -2.30 -22.04
C SER A 13 -12.79 -3.54 -22.81
N LYS A 14 -12.47 -3.65 -24.11
CA LYS A 14 -12.72 -4.86 -24.92
C LYS A 14 -11.93 -6.09 -24.43
N ALA A 15 -10.78 -5.88 -23.79
CA ALA A 15 -10.01 -6.92 -23.11
C ALA A 15 -10.51 -7.19 -21.68
N GLY A 16 -11.49 -6.44 -21.17
CA GLY A 16 -11.92 -6.51 -19.78
C GLY A 16 -10.81 -6.11 -18.79
N VAL A 17 -9.92 -5.21 -19.20
CA VAL A 17 -8.82 -4.69 -18.38
C VAL A 17 -9.10 -3.23 -18.03
N ASP A 18 -8.97 -2.91 -16.75
CA ASP A 18 -9.04 -1.57 -16.16
C ASP A 18 -7.68 -1.14 -15.58
N PHE A 19 -7.38 0.16 -15.63
CA PHE A 19 -6.19 0.74 -15.01
C PHE A 19 -6.52 1.29 -13.64
N HIS A 20 -5.98 0.64 -12.61
CA HIS A 20 -6.04 1.16 -11.25
C HIS A 20 -4.92 2.18 -10.99
N PHE A 21 -5.19 3.46 -11.22
CA PHE A 21 -4.23 4.54 -10.99
C PHE A 21 -3.95 4.75 -9.49
N LEU A 22 -2.66 4.70 -9.13
CA LEU A 22 -2.20 5.01 -7.78
C LEU A 22 -1.91 6.51 -7.64
N ALA A 23 -1.78 7.01 -6.41
CA ALA A 23 -1.46 8.43 -6.22
C ALA A 23 -0.11 8.79 -6.86
N PRO A 24 -0.03 9.95 -7.55
CA PRO A 24 1.19 10.36 -8.21
C PRO A 24 2.31 10.62 -7.20
N ILE A 25 3.51 10.16 -7.56
CA ILE A 25 4.74 10.43 -6.80
C ILE A 25 5.48 11.58 -7.49
N TYR A 26 5.74 12.65 -6.76
CA TYR A 26 6.48 13.78 -7.30
C TYR A 26 7.99 13.53 -7.25
N PHE A 27 8.59 13.45 -8.43
CA PHE A 27 10.02 13.28 -8.63
C PHE A 27 10.66 14.63 -8.96
N ASN A 28 11.39 15.23 -8.00
CA ASN A 28 11.96 16.56 -8.16
C ASN A 28 13.34 16.51 -8.84
N ASN A 29 13.35 16.37 -10.16
CA ASN A 29 14.57 16.41 -10.95
C ASN A 29 14.37 17.20 -12.25
N THR A 30 14.85 18.44 -12.28
CA THR A 30 14.72 19.34 -13.43
C THR A 30 15.30 18.75 -14.71
N LYS A 31 16.47 18.11 -14.64
CA LYS A 31 17.12 17.53 -15.82
C LYS A 31 16.31 16.38 -16.41
N ALA A 32 15.78 15.49 -15.56
CA ALA A 32 14.91 14.41 -15.98
C ALA A 32 13.60 14.94 -16.57
N ARG A 33 12.96 15.89 -15.87
CA ARG A 33 11.71 16.53 -16.30
C ARG A 33 11.85 17.17 -17.67
N ASP A 34 12.95 17.87 -17.93
CA ASP A 34 13.15 18.65 -19.14
C ASP A 34 13.85 17.86 -20.26
N GLY A 35 14.00 16.53 -20.11
CA GLY A 35 14.56 15.64 -21.13
C GLY A 35 16.06 15.84 -21.39
N LEU A 36 16.80 16.45 -20.45
CA LEU A 36 18.22 16.81 -20.58
C LEU A 36 19.19 15.69 -20.19
N ILE A 37 18.65 14.56 -19.74
CA ILE A 37 19.39 13.32 -19.46
C ILE A 37 18.63 12.16 -20.09
N ASN A 38 19.36 11.11 -20.47
CA ASN A 38 18.75 9.94 -21.09
C ASN A 38 17.85 9.16 -20.11
N LEU A 39 16.94 8.37 -20.66
CA LEU A 39 15.95 7.60 -19.91
C LEU A 39 16.58 6.65 -18.88
N ASP A 40 17.67 5.97 -19.24
CA ASP A 40 18.40 5.07 -18.32
C ASP A 40 18.92 5.79 -17.08
N SER A 41 19.38 7.04 -17.23
CA SER A 41 19.81 7.86 -16.10
C SER A 41 18.63 8.24 -15.21
N ILE A 42 17.48 8.54 -15.80
CA ILE A 42 16.24 8.80 -15.06
C ILE A 42 15.86 7.57 -14.23
N VAL A 43 15.82 6.38 -14.86
CA VAL A 43 15.51 5.12 -14.17
C VAL A 43 16.49 4.85 -13.02
N LYS A 44 17.79 5.03 -13.23
CA LYS A 44 18.80 4.82 -12.18
C LYS A 44 18.61 5.75 -10.99
N ILE A 45 18.33 7.03 -11.24
CA ILE A 45 18.07 8.01 -10.18
C ILE A 45 16.78 7.67 -9.43
N ALA A 46 15.69 7.44 -10.17
CA ALA A 46 14.39 7.11 -9.61
C ALA A 46 14.44 5.82 -8.78
N ASN A 47 15.18 4.81 -9.21
CA ASN A 47 15.38 3.57 -8.46
C ASN A 47 16.15 3.83 -7.15
N LYS A 48 17.25 4.59 -7.21
CA LYS A 48 18.05 4.94 -6.03
C LYS A 48 17.26 5.75 -5.00
N GLU A 49 16.34 6.59 -5.46
CA GLU A 49 15.49 7.44 -4.61
C GLU A 49 14.18 6.74 -4.20
N GLY A 50 13.96 5.49 -4.61
CA GLY A 50 12.78 4.69 -4.21
C GLY A 50 11.48 5.15 -4.87
N HIS A 51 11.54 5.76 -6.06
CA HIS A 51 10.36 6.24 -6.80
C HIS A 51 9.73 5.17 -7.71
N ILE A 52 10.46 4.12 -8.06
CA ILE A 52 9.93 2.98 -8.82
C ILE A 52 9.24 2.01 -7.86
N LYS A 53 8.00 1.62 -8.17
CA LYS A 53 7.15 0.77 -7.34
C LYS A 53 6.88 -0.59 -8.00
N GLY A 54 6.63 -1.58 -7.14
CA GLY A 54 6.32 -2.94 -7.53
C GLY A 54 7.54 -3.77 -7.93
N GLN A 55 7.28 -5.00 -8.34
CA GLN A 55 8.24 -6.02 -8.73
C GLN A 55 8.01 -6.46 -10.18
N ASN A 56 7.96 -5.48 -11.09
CA ASN A 56 7.61 -5.63 -12.51
C ASN A 56 6.14 -6.03 -12.76
N ASP A 57 5.28 -5.78 -11.78
CA ASP A 57 3.85 -6.08 -11.76
C ASP A 57 2.99 -4.80 -11.76
N ILE A 58 3.62 -3.63 -11.86
CA ILE A 58 2.95 -2.33 -11.93
C ILE A 58 3.67 -1.48 -12.97
N VAL A 59 2.90 -0.79 -13.81
CA VAL A 59 3.44 0.16 -14.78
C VAL A 59 3.86 1.45 -14.05
N ASN A 60 5.14 1.78 -14.16
CA ASN A 60 5.73 3.00 -13.65
C ASN A 60 5.76 4.04 -14.79
N MET A 61 4.83 4.98 -14.73
CA MET A 61 4.65 6.05 -15.74
C MET A 61 5.39 7.33 -15.31
N PHE A 62 6.36 7.76 -16.10
CA PHE A 62 7.08 9.02 -15.91
C PHE A 62 6.46 10.11 -16.78
N PHE A 63 5.75 11.05 -16.17
CA PHE A 63 5.24 12.23 -16.85
C PHE A 63 6.30 13.35 -16.83
N VAL A 64 6.78 13.74 -18.02
CA VAL A 64 7.88 14.69 -18.21
C VAL A 64 7.54 15.78 -19.23
N ASN A 65 8.29 16.88 -19.24
CA ASN A 65 8.10 17.98 -20.21
C ASN A 65 8.64 17.62 -21.59
N ALA A 66 9.69 16.81 -21.65
CA ALA A 66 10.28 16.34 -22.89
C ALA A 66 10.87 14.95 -22.71
N VAL A 67 10.83 14.15 -23.78
CA VAL A 67 11.47 12.84 -23.90
C VAL A 67 12.47 12.93 -25.04
N ASP A 68 13.73 12.59 -24.78
CA ASP A 68 14.84 12.74 -25.74
C ASP A 68 14.92 14.18 -26.31
N GLU A 69 14.82 15.19 -25.44
CA GLU A 69 14.76 16.63 -25.78
C GLU A 69 13.56 17.07 -26.65
N LYS A 70 12.64 16.15 -27.00
CA LYS A 70 11.45 16.44 -27.80
C LYS A 70 10.24 16.69 -26.91
N LYS A 71 9.52 17.77 -27.20
CA LYS A 71 8.25 18.08 -26.54
C LYS A 71 7.13 17.20 -27.10
N GLY A 72 6.20 16.84 -26.24
CA GLY A 72 5.06 15.99 -26.57
C GLY A 72 3.98 16.65 -27.41
N PRO A 73 2.89 15.90 -27.67
CA PRO A 73 2.58 14.59 -27.10
C PRO A 73 3.35 13.44 -27.76
N LEU A 74 4.12 12.68 -26.98
CA LEU A 74 4.84 11.50 -27.41
C LEU A 74 5.26 10.66 -26.19
N GLY A 75 5.66 9.42 -26.42
CA GLY A 75 6.22 8.60 -25.35
C GLY A 75 7.22 7.53 -25.78
N ARG A 76 7.67 6.78 -24.77
CA ARG A 76 8.60 5.66 -24.87
C ARG A 76 8.23 4.60 -23.83
N GLY A 77 7.53 3.55 -24.26
CA GLY A 77 7.24 2.36 -23.48
C GLY A 77 8.32 1.29 -23.65
N LEU A 78 8.78 0.70 -22.55
CA LEU A 78 9.63 -0.49 -22.57
C LEU A 78 8.80 -1.72 -23.00
N MET A 79 9.12 -2.28 -24.17
CA MET A 79 8.44 -3.46 -24.72
C MET A 79 8.50 -4.65 -23.74
N GLY A 80 7.34 -5.14 -23.30
CA GLY A 80 7.22 -6.22 -22.32
C GLY A 80 7.82 -5.92 -20.95
N GLY A 81 8.11 -4.65 -20.67
CA GLY A 81 8.57 -4.16 -19.37
C GLY A 81 7.50 -3.34 -18.67
N ASN A 82 7.87 -2.70 -17.57
CA ASN A 82 6.93 -1.99 -16.69
C ASN A 82 7.21 -0.49 -16.58
N LEU A 83 7.92 0.08 -17.54
CA LEU A 83 8.38 1.48 -17.53
C LEU A 83 7.88 2.18 -18.79
N THR A 84 7.34 3.38 -18.62
CA THR A 84 7.01 4.26 -19.74
C THR A 84 7.31 5.72 -19.41
N PHE A 85 7.78 6.45 -20.42
CA PHE A 85 8.00 7.89 -20.35
C PHE A 85 7.02 8.60 -21.27
N ILE A 86 6.30 9.56 -20.74
CA ILE A 86 5.19 10.23 -21.42
C ILE A 86 5.39 11.73 -21.28
N THR A 87 5.35 12.44 -22.40
CA THR A 87 5.15 13.88 -22.42
C THR A 87 3.82 14.16 -23.11
N LEU A 88 2.95 14.93 -22.46
CA LEU A 88 1.59 15.20 -22.95
C LEU A 88 1.50 16.51 -23.76
N GLY A 89 2.58 17.28 -23.82
CA GLY A 89 2.58 18.62 -24.41
C GLY A 89 1.93 19.68 -23.50
N ASN A 90 1.80 20.91 -24.01
CA ASN A 90 1.32 22.07 -23.25
C ASN A 90 -0.11 22.53 -23.61
N ASP A 91 -0.73 21.92 -24.62
CA ASP A 91 -2.02 22.37 -25.15
C ASP A 91 -3.19 21.56 -24.54
N THR A 92 -4.32 22.23 -24.32
CA THR A 92 -5.48 21.70 -23.55
C THR A 92 -6.77 21.61 -24.37
N GLY A 93 -6.71 21.56 -25.71
CA GLY A 93 -7.88 21.38 -26.58
C GLY A 93 -8.46 19.95 -26.57
N GLN A 94 -9.70 19.75 -27.03
CA GLN A 94 -10.36 18.42 -27.00
C GLN A 94 -9.68 17.38 -27.90
N GLU A 95 -9.24 17.74 -29.12
CA GLU A 95 -8.41 16.87 -29.97
C GLU A 95 -7.09 16.47 -29.26
N ASN A 96 -6.64 17.30 -28.32
CA ASN A 96 -5.47 17.01 -27.50
C ASN A 96 -5.78 15.98 -26.41
N ILE A 97 -7.01 15.92 -25.89
CA ILE A 97 -7.40 14.92 -24.88
C ILE A 97 -7.39 13.51 -25.48
N ASP A 98 -7.98 13.32 -26.66
CA ASP A 98 -7.97 12.02 -27.35
C ASP A 98 -6.54 11.59 -27.71
N MET A 99 -5.72 12.54 -28.17
CA MET A 99 -4.29 12.31 -28.44
C MET A 99 -3.49 11.97 -27.18
N GLN A 100 -3.73 12.64 -26.05
CA GLN A 100 -3.08 12.35 -24.77
C GLN A 100 -3.47 10.97 -24.24
N ALA A 101 -4.76 10.63 -24.26
CA ALA A 101 -5.25 9.31 -23.89
C ALA A 101 -4.65 8.23 -24.80
N PHE A 102 -4.62 8.49 -26.11
CA PHE A 102 -3.99 7.62 -27.08
C PHE A 102 -2.51 7.38 -26.77
N VAL A 103 -1.72 8.43 -26.52
CA VAL A 103 -0.28 8.26 -26.21
C VAL A 103 -0.10 7.41 -24.96
N ILE A 104 -0.85 7.67 -23.89
CA ILE A 104 -0.78 6.85 -22.66
C ILE A 104 -1.13 5.38 -22.99
N ALA A 105 -2.27 5.15 -23.66
CA ALA A 105 -2.73 3.82 -24.02
C ALA A 105 -1.74 3.07 -24.93
N HIS A 106 -1.12 3.77 -25.88
CA HIS A 106 -0.13 3.24 -26.81
C HIS A 106 1.14 2.77 -26.11
N GLU A 107 1.72 3.63 -25.27
CA GLU A 107 2.98 3.30 -24.59
C GLU A 107 2.78 2.21 -23.53
N VAL A 108 1.64 2.22 -22.84
CA VAL A 108 1.26 1.11 -21.95
C VAL A 108 1.03 -0.17 -22.76
N GLY A 109 0.56 -0.06 -24.00
CA GLY A 109 0.46 -1.19 -24.92
C GLY A 109 1.81 -1.85 -25.17
N HIS A 110 2.89 -1.08 -25.30
CA HIS A 110 4.25 -1.65 -25.37
C HIS A 110 4.63 -2.37 -24.08
N ASN A 111 4.31 -1.80 -22.90
CA ASN A 111 4.52 -2.50 -21.62
C ASN A 111 3.77 -3.84 -21.57
N LEU A 112 2.58 -3.90 -22.17
CA LEU A 112 1.78 -5.11 -22.35
C LEU A 112 2.24 -6.01 -23.51
N SER A 113 3.45 -5.77 -24.05
CA SER A 113 4.07 -6.53 -25.16
C SER A 113 3.40 -6.39 -26.53
N LEU A 114 2.60 -5.33 -26.74
CA LEU A 114 2.02 -5.04 -28.05
C LEU A 114 3.03 -4.31 -28.93
N LYS A 115 3.21 -4.83 -30.15
CA LYS A 115 4.06 -4.23 -31.19
C LYS A 115 3.25 -3.27 -32.05
N HIS A 116 3.92 -2.35 -32.72
CA HIS A 116 3.31 -1.55 -33.77
C HIS A 116 2.67 -2.45 -34.83
N ALA A 117 1.52 -2.04 -35.37
CA ALA A 117 0.79 -2.82 -36.36
C ALA A 117 1.61 -3.07 -37.64
N VAL A 118 2.46 -2.11 -38.04
CA VAL A 118 3.38 -2.27 -39.18
C VAL A 118 4.41 -3.39 -38.98
N ASP A 119 4.73 -3.72 -37.73
CA ASP A 119 5.70 -4.75 -37.34
C ASP A 119 5.02 -6.08 -36.92
N ASP A 120 3.68 -6.13 -36.93
CA ASP A 120 2.89 -7.29 -36.50
C ASP A 120 1.90 -7.73 -37.58
N LYS A 121 2.25 -8.81 -38.28
CA LYS A 121 1.43 -9.40 -39.35
C LYS A 121 0.01 -9.79 -38.92
N ASN A 122 -0.27 -9.92 -37.63
CA ASN A 122 -1.59 -10.27 -37.11
C ASN A 122 -2.46 -9.04 -36.80
N VAL A 123 -1.93 -7.83 -36.99
CA VAL A 123 -2.61 -6.56 -36.72
C VAL A 123 -2.67 -5.76 -38.03
N PRO A 124 -3.83 -5.66 -38.69
CA PRO A 124 -3.96 -4.89 -39.93
C PRO A 124 -3.71 -3.40 -39.70
N ASN A 125 -2.72 -2.81 -40.39
CA ASN A 125 -2.44 -1.36 -40.29
C ASN A 125 -3.48 -0.48 -41.02
N SER A 126 -4.41 -1.07 -41.77
CA SER A 126 -5.44 -0.36 -42.52
C SER A 126 -6.71 -0.04 -41.70
N ILE A 127 -6.75 -0.44 -40.43
CA ILE A 127 -7.88 -0.25 -39.51
C ILE A 127 -7.33 0.46 -38.26
N PRO A 128 -8.05 1.44 -37.68
CA PRO A 128 -7.65 2.07 -36.43
C PRO A 128 -7.33 1.03 -35.36
N ASN A 129 -6.22 1.22 -34.66
CA ASN A 129 -5.75 0.34 -33.58
C ASN A 129 -4.84 1.13 -32.64
N ILE A 130 -4.78 0.76 -31.35
CA ILE A 130 -3.89 1.45 -30.39
C ILE A 130 -2.41 1.35 -30.79
N GLN A 131 -2.02 0.40 -31.63
CA GLN A 131 -0.66 0.24 -32.14
C GLN A 131 -0.51 0.53 -33.65
N GLY A 132 -1.57 0.91 -34.36
CA GLY A 132 -1.57 1.14 -35.82
C GLY A 132 -1.91 2.58 -36.18
N ASP A 133 -2.02 2.93 -37.47
CA ASP A 133 -2.36 4.30 -37.88
C ASP A 133 -3.86 4.63 -37.78
N GLY A 134 -4.23 5.91 -37.88
CA GLY A 134 -5.62 6.39 -37.90
C GLY A 134 -5.90 7.58 -36.98
N ASP A 135 -7.15 8.03 -36.95
CA ASP A 135 -7.62 9.06 -36.03
C ASP A 135 -7.48 8.61 -34.57
N PHE A 136 -7.00 9.48 -33.68
CA PHE A 136 -6.73 9.13 -32.29
C PHE A 136 -7.97 8.64 -31.55
N LYS A 137 -9.13 9.25 -31.80
CA LYS A 137 -10.38 8.86 -31.16
C LYS A 137 -10.79 7.44 -31.55
N ASP A 138 -10.67 7.10 -32.83
CA ASP A 138 -11.00 5.76 -33.31
C ASP A 138 -10.01 4.71 -32.78
N ARG A 139 -8.74 5.08 -32.62
CA ARG A 139 -7.70 4.16 -32.11
C ARG A 139 -7.91 3.78 -30.65
N ILE A 140 -8.54 4.63 -29.85
CA ILE A 140 -8.89 4.36 -28.44
C ILE A 140 -10.35 3.94 -28.25
N ASP A 141 -11.13 3.83 -29.32
CA ASP A 141 -12.49 3.27 -29.27
C ASP A 141 -12.41 1.75 -29.15
N PRO A 142 -13.00 1.11 -28.12
CA PRO A 142 -12.98 -0.34 -27.95
C PRO A 142 -13.50 -1.13 -29.15
N LYS A 143 -14.30 -0.53 -30.03
CA LYS A 143 -14.70 -1.14 -31.31
C LYS A 143 -13.49 -1.52 -32.17
N PHE A 144 -12.44 -0.71 -32.16
CA PHE A 144 -11.28 -0.81 -33.06
C PHE A 144 -9.94 -1.03 -32.33
N SER A 145 -9.82 -0.54 -31.10
CA SER A 145 -8.57 -0.42 -30.33
C SER A 145 -7.73 -1.69 -30.28
N LEU A 146 -8.38 -2.85 -30.13
CA LEU A 146 -7.75 -4.15 -29.96
C LEU A 146 -8.43 -5.24 -30.79
N ASN A 147 -7.64 -6.13 -31.38
CA ASN A 147 -8.12 -7.39 -31.93
C ASN A 147 -7.92 -8.56 -30.94
N GLN A 148 -8.52 -9.72 -31.22
CA GLN A 148 -8.44 -10.87 -30.31
C GLN A 148 -7.00 -11.33 -30.03
N TYR A 149 -6.14 -11.30 -31.05
CA TYR A 149 -4.73 -11.67 -30.91
C TYR A 149 -4.00 -10.79 -29.90
N GLN A 150 -4.23 -9.47 -29.94
CA GLN A 150 -3.65 -8.53 -28.98
C GLN A 150 -4.22 -8.74 -27.57
N ILE A 151 -5.52 -9.02 -27.43
CA ILE A 151 -6.17 -9.35 -26.14
C ILE A 151 -5.50 -10.58 -25.51
N ASP A 152 -5.24 -11.62 -26.30
CA ASP A 152 -4.57 -12.84 -25.83
C ASP A 152 -3.12 -12.60 -25.38
N ILE A 153 -2.44 -11.57 -25.92
CA ILE A 153 -1.11 -11.13 -25.47
C ILE A 153 -1.23 -10.37 -24.14
N ILE A 154 -2.15 -9.41 -24.06
CA ILE A 154 -2.37 -8.57 -22.87
C ILE A 154 -2.59 -9.45 -21.63
N HIS A 155 -3.47 -10.46 -21.72
CA HIS A 155 -3.78 -11.35 -20.59
C HIS A 155 -2.61 -12.24 -20.12
N LYS A 156 -1.53 -12.35 -20.90
CA LYS A 156 -0.31 -13.08 -20.50
C LYS A 156 0.70 -12.17 -19.81
N SER A 157 0.49 -10.86 -19.82
CA SER A 157 1.40 -9.90 -19.22
C SER A 157 1.39 -10.01 -17.70
N PRO A 158 2.57 -9.96 -17.02
CA PRO A 158 2.64 -9.89 -15.56
C PRO A 158 2.08 -8.59 -14.99
N LEU A 159 1.69 -7.62 -15.84
CA LEU A 159 1.07 -6.36 -15.42
C LEU A 159 -0.46 -6.49 -15.30
N VAL A 160 -1.05 -7.55 -15.86
CA VAL A 160 -2.50 -7.79 -15.82
C VAL A 160 -2.79 -8.85 -14.76
N HIS A 161 -3.61 -8.48 -13.79
CA HIS A 161 -3.88 -9.31 -12.61
C HIS A 161 -5.38 -9.51 -12.44
N PRO A 162 -5.81 -10.64 -11.89
CA PRO A 162 -7.14 -10.76 -11.35
C PRO A 162 -7.39 -9.70 -10.28
N ARG A 163 -8.65 -9.25 -10.21
CA ARG A 163 -9.14 -8.34 -9.16
C ARG A 163 -8.90 -8.87 -7.74
N VAL A 164 -9.01 -10.19 -7.60
CA VAL A 164 -8.74 -10.97 -6.40
C VAL A 164 -7.67 -11.99 -6.76
N ASP A 165 -6.43 -11.69 -6.45
CA ASP A 165 -5.24 -12.49 -6.79
C ASP A 165 -4.75 -13.24 -5.55
N PHE A 166 -4.61 -14.56 -5.69
CA PHE A 166 -3.98 -15.42 -4.68
C PHE A 166 -2.64 -15.83 -5.24
N LEU A 167 -1.55 -15.27 -4.70
CA LEU A 167 -0.24 -15.56 -5.24
C LEU A 167 0.18 -16.99 -4.90
N GLU A 168 0.56 -17.72 -5.94
CA GLU A 168 1.22 -19.02 -5.81
C GLU A 168 2.59 -18.84 -5.15
N LYS A 169 3.05 -19.88 -4.44
CA LYS A 169 4.23 -19.86 -3.56
C LYS A 169 5.45 -19.17 -4.14
N GLU A 170 5.84 -19.46 -5.38
CA GLU A 170 7.04 -18.90 -5.99
C GLU A 170 6.94 -17.38 -6.16
N ARG A 171 5.78 -16.88 -6.63
CA ARG A 171 5.55 -15.43 -6.79
C ARG A 171 5.40 -14.76 -5.43
N ALA A 172 4.68 -15.39 -4.51
CA ALA A 172 4.48 -14.89 -3.16
C ALA A 172 5.79 -14.77 -2.36
N ALA A 173 6.73 -15.71 -2.53
CA ALA A 173 8.05 -15.69 -1.89
C ALA A 173 8.93 -14.51 -2.31
N ILE A 174 8.70 -13.97 -3.52
CA ILE A 174 9.36 -12.74 -4.00
C ILE A 174 8.59 -11.51 -3.52
N ALA A 175 7.26 -11.54 -3.64
CA ALA A 175 6.35 -10.46 -3.25
C ALA A 175 6.44 -10.06 -1.78
N ILE A 176 6.57 -11.04 -0.87
CA ILE A 176 6.70 -10.78 0.57
C ILE A 176 7.97 -10.00 0.92
N LEU A 177 8.95 -9.95 0.01
CA LEU A 177 10.22 -9.24 0.19
C LEU A 177 10.21 -7.81 -0.37
N ASP A 178 9.06 -7.32 -0.87
CA ASP A 178 8.95 -6.01 -1.51
C ASP A 178 9.21 -4.85 -0.52
N GLU A 179 10.26 -4.07 -0.78
CA GLU A 179 10.58 -2.82 -0.09
C GLU A 179 10.39 -1.58 -1.00
N SER A 180 9.76 -1.75 -2.17
CA SER A 180 9.59 -0.66 -3.14
C SER A 180 8.66 0.43 -2.61
N TYR A 181 7.66 0.09 -1.78
CA TYR A 181 6.74 1.07 -1.17
C TYR A 181 7.34 1.75 0.06
N GLU A 182 7.94 0.97 0.94
CA GLU A 182 8.45 1.38 2.24
C GLU A 182 9.60 0.44 2.67
N PRO A 183 10.61 0.96 3.40
CA PRO A 183 11.66 0.13 3.95
C PRO A 183 11.09 -0.84 5.01
N TYR A 184 11.61 -2.06 5.07
CA TYR A 184 11.26 -3.01 6.12
C TYR A 184 12.47 -3.86 6.52
N PHE A 185 12.93 -4.77 5.66
CA PHE A 185 14.11 -5.60 5.92
C PHE A 185 15.37 -4.77 6.12
N SER A 186 15.51 -3.69 5.36
CA SER A 186 16.62 -2.74 5.43
C SER A 186 16.76 -2.00 6.76
N GLN A 187 15.75 -2.04 7.63
CA GLN A 187 15.77 -1.40 8.95
C GLN A 187 15.70 -2.36 10.13
N LEU A 188 15.40 -3.65 9.90
CA LEU A 188 15.29 -4.66 10.96
C LEU A 188 16.57 -4.75 11.80
N GLN A 189 16.39 -5.06 13.08
CA GLN A 189 17.47 -5.39 14.02
C GLN A 189 17.52 -6.88 14.36
N ILE A 190 18.64 -7.37 14.90
CA ILE A 190 18.84 -8.81 15.15
C ILE A 190 17.76 -9.38 16.08
N ARG A 191 17.52 -8.77 17.24
CA ARG A 191 16.51 -9.25 18.21
C ARG A 191 15.09 -9.28 17.62
N GLU A 192 14.80 -8.28 16.80
CA GLU A 192 13.53 -8.19 16.07
C GLU A 192 13.40 -9.31 15.02
N ILE A 193 14.46 -9.61 14.29
CA ILE A 193 14.51 -10.73 13.34
C ILE A 193 14.30 -12.06 14.06
N GLU A 194 14.89 -12.24 15.24
CA GLU A 194 14.69 -13.43 16.06
C GLU A 194 13.22 -13.59 16.46
N ALA A 195 12.59 -12.51 16.93
CA ALA A 195 11.16 -12.48 17.23
C ALA A 195 10.28 -12.79 16.01
N PHE A 196 10.54 -12.17 14.86
CA PHE A 196 9.75 -12.37 13.65
C PHE A 196 9.91 -13.76 13.04
N THR A 197 11.11 -14.33 13.12
CA THR A 197 11.40 -15.65 12.54
C THR A 197 11.23 -16.79 13.54
N ASN A 198 10.97 -16.48 14.81
CA ASN A 198 10.90 -17.43 15.92
C ASN A 198 12.13 -18.36 15.94
N SER A 199 13.32 -17.81 15.71
CA SER A 199 14.56 -18.57 15.58
C SER A 199 15.77 -17.71 15.90
N GLU A 200 16.83 -18.32 16.45
CA GLU A 200 18.11 -17.62 16.68
C GLU A 200 18.74 -17.19 15.35
N VAL A 201 19.27 -15.96 15.32
CA VAL A 201 20.00 -15.45 14.16
C VAL A 201 21.45 -15.94 14.24
N PRO A 202 21.99 -16.64 13.24
CA PRO A 202 23.29 -17.32 13.33
C PRO A 202 24.50 -16.38 13.16
N THR A 203 24.32 -15.06 13.31
CA THR A 203 25.34 -14.05 13.01
C THR A 203 25.09 -12.77 13.81
N ASN A 204 26.17 -12.07 14.15
CA ASN A 204 26.13 -10.73 14.74
C ASN A 204 26.25 -9.62 13.69
N ASN A 205 26.44 -9.96 12.42
CA ASN A 205 26.47 -9.01 11.32
C ASN A 205 25.04 -8.63 10.90
N ILE A 206 24.69 -7.36 11.02
CA ILE A 206 23.34 -6.88 10.73
C ILE A 206 22.90 -7.09 9.28
N LEU A 207 23.82 -7.01 8.31
CA LEU A 207 23.50 -7.23 6.90
C LEU A 207 23.18 -8.70 6.63
N GLU A 208 24.00 -9.60 7.15
CA GLU A 208 23.77 -11.04 7.06
C GLU A 208 22.51 -11.47 7.81
N ALA A 209 22.21 -10.85 8.97
CA ALA A 209 20.98 -11.06 9.72
C ALA A 209 19.74 -10.67 8.90
N ARG A 210 19.80 -9.56 8.16
CA ARG A 210 18.70 -9.13 7.29
C ARG A 210 18.53 -10.05 6.09
N ASP A 211 19.61 -10.55 5.51
CA ASP A 211 19.54 -11.57 4.46
C ASP A 211 18.97 -12.89 5.00
N TYR A 212 19.32 -13.26 6.23
CA TYR A 212 18.69 -14.38 6.94
C TYR A 212 17.18 -14.16 7.10
N ALA A 213 16.74 -12.97 7.52
CA ALA A 213 15.33 -12.62 7.62
C ALA A 213 14.61 -12.77 6.27
N LYS A 214 15.17 -12.20 5.19
CA LYS A 214 14.60 -12.34 3.83
C LYS A 214 14.42 -13.80 3.42
N LYS A 215 15.43 -14.64 3.67
CA LYS A 215 15.35 -16.09 3.39
C LYS A 215 14.23 -16.74 4.21
N LYS A 216 14.14 -16.44 5.51
CA LYS A 216 13.08 -17.00 6.38
C LYS A 216 11.69 -16.59 5.91
N PHE A 217 11.46 -15.31 5.64
CA PHE A 217 10.19 -14.80 5.13
C PHE A 217 9.78 -15.50 3.83
N ALA A 218 10.70 -15.62 2.86
CA ALA A 218 10.43 -16.32 1.61
C ALA A 218 10.09 -17.81 1.82
N THR A 219 10.79 -18.50 2.74
CA THR A 219 10.53 -19.93 3.02
C THR A 219 9.25 -20.19 3.79
N ALA A 220 8.72 -19.19 4.50
CA ALA A 220 7.48 -19.29 5.25
C ALA A 220 6.24 -19.27 4.35
N VAL A 221 6.38 -18.87 3.08
CA VAL A 221 5.27 -18.79 2.14
C VAL A 221 4.78 -20.19 1.76
N ILE A 222 3.46 -20.36 1.79
CA ILE A 222 2.74 -21.60 1.45
C ILE A 222 1.54 -21.29 0.55
N ASP A 223 0.98 -22.30 -0.11
CA ASP A 223 -0.16 -22.11 -1.01
C ASP A 223 -1.50 -22.11 -0.28
N PHE A 224 -2.43 -21.30 -0.81
CA PHE A 224 -3.84 -21.39 -0.45
C PHE A 224 -4.45 -22.66 -1.05
N THR A 225 -5.28 -23.35 -0.26
CA THR A 225 -6.15 -24.40 -0.79
C THR A 225 -7.32 -23.77 -1.56
N GLU A 226 -7.92 -24.53 -2.47
CA GLU A 226 -9.10 -24.06 -3.23
C GLU A 226 -10.28 -23.71 -2.32
N ASP A 227 -10.46 -24.38 -1.18
CA ASP A 227 -11.53 -24.02 -0.24
C ASP A 227 -11.28 -22.68 0.45
N GLU A 228 -10.03 -22.41 0.82
CA GLU A 228 -9.62 -21.11 1.37
C GLU A 228 -9.81 -19.99 0.34
N LYS A 229 -9.38 -20.20 -0.91
CA LYS A 229 -9.58 -19.25 -2.01
C LYS A 229 -11.07 -18.93 -2.18
N ARG A 230 -11.95 -19.95 -2.14
CA ARG A 230 -13.42 -19.76 -2.22
C ARG A 230 -13.97 -18.96 -1.04
N CYS A 231 -13.55 -19.28 0.18
CA CYS A 231 -13.99 -18.58 1.38
C CYS A 231 -13.58 -17.10 1.34
N ILE A 232 -12.29 -16.83 1.09
CA ILE A 232 -11.75 -15.46 1.03
C ILE A 232 -12.45 -14.68 -0.09
N SER A 233 -12.58 -15.26 -1.29
CA SER A 233 -13.26 -14.61 -2.41
C SER A 233 -14.72 -14.28 -2.11
N PHE A 234 -15.44 -15.19 -1.42
CA PHE A 234 -16.80 -14.93 -0.97
C PHE A 234 -16.88 -13.72 -0.03
N VAL A 235 -15.98 -13.64 0.95
CA VAL A 235 -15.94 -12.53 1.90
C VAL A 235 -15.55 -11.22 1.19
N VAL A 236 -14.52 -11.22 0.34
CA VAL A 236 -14.10 -10.07 -0.46
C VAL A 236 -15.26 -9.54 -1.30
N ASN A 237 -15.98 -10.41 -1.99
CA ASN A 237 -17.14 -10.00 -2.78
C ASN A 237 -18.21 -9.32 -1.93
N LYS A 238 -18.48 -9.85 -0.72
CA LYS A 238 -19.44 -9.22 0.21
C LYS A 238 -18.95 -7.89 0.76
N VAL A 239 -17.66 -7.79 1.10
CA VAL A 239 -17.02 -6.55 1.52
C VAL A 239 -17.17 -5.49 0.41
N ASN A 240 -16.75 -5.80 -0.81
CA ASN A 240 -16.82 -4.87 -1.94
C ASN A 240 -18.26 -4.41 -2.22
N THR A 241 -19.25 -5.32 -2.18
CA THR A 241 -20.67 -4.94 -2.32
C THR A 241 -21.08 -3.91 -1.25
N ILE A 242 -20.79 -4.17 0.02
CA ILE A 242 -21.16 -3.26 1.12
C ILE A 242 -20.46 -1.91 0.96
N LEU A 243 -19.19 -1.90 0.57
CA LEU A 243 -18.43 -0.66 0.35
C LEU A 243 -19.01 0.16 -0.81
N LEU A 244 -19.31 -0.47 -1.95
CA LEU A 244 -19.91 0.19 -3.11
C LEU A 244 -21.32 0.75 -2.81
N GLU A 245 -22.17 -0.03 -2.13
CA GLU A 245 -23.51 0.42 -1.70
C GLU A 245 -23.46 1.65 -0.79
N ASN A 246 -22.34 1.87 -0.10
CA ASN A 246 -22.12 3.00 0.80
C ASN A 246 -21.23 4.09 0.17
N GLY A 247 -20.94 4.01 -1.14
CA GLY A 247 -20.17 5.02 -1.89
C GLY A 247 -18.69 5.08 -1.51
N ILE A 248 -18.12 3.97 -1.03
CA ILE A 248 -16.71 3.84 -0.65
C ILE A 248 -15.97 3.14 -1.79
N THR A 249 -15.90 3.80 -2.96
CA THR A 249 -15.41 3.12 -4.16
C THR A 249 -13.90 2.96 -4.17
N LEU A 250 -13.13 3.88 -3.58
CA LEU A 250 -11.66 3.79 -3.55
C LEU A 250 -11.16 2.45 -2.98
N MET A 251 -11.71 2.01 -1.84
CA MET A 251 -11.34 0.71 -1.25
C MET A 251 -11.95 -0.46 -2.02
N ALA A 252 -13.22 -0.37 -2.43
CA ALA A 252 -13.87 -1.43 -3.18
C ALA A 252 -13.18 -1.71 -4.53
N ASN A 253 -12.59 -0.66 -5.11
CA ASN A 253 -11.82 -0.63 -6.35
C ASN A 253 -10.30 -0.76 -6.13
N GLN A 254 -9.80 -0.94 -4.90
CA GLN A 254 -8.41 -1.36 -4.67
C GLN A 254 -8.27 -2.88 -4.90
N PRO A 255 -7.33 -3.36 -5.74
CA PRO A 255 -7.14 -4.79 -5.96
C PRO A 255 -6.84 -5.56 -4.66
N TRP A 256 -7.33 -6.79 -4.58
CA TRP A 256 -7.04 -7.69 -3.46
C TRP A 256 -5.95 -8.67 -3.89
N ARG A 257 -4.82 -8.67 -3.18
CA ARG A 257 -3.68 -9.54 -3.49
C ARG A 257 -3.25 -10.23 -2.22
N PHE A 258 -3.31 -11.56 -2.21
CA PHE A 258 -3.12 -12.35 -1.00
C PHE A 258 -1.86 -13.18 -1.05
N ILE A 259 -1.16 -13.22 0.08
CA ILE A 259 -0.04 -14.13 0.34
C ILE A 259 -0.39 -14.94 1.58
N LYS A 260 -0.13 -16.24 1.55
CA LYS A 260 -0.29 -17.12 2.70
C LYS A 260 1.06 -17.50 3.29
N ILE A 261 1.13 -17.50 4.61
CA ILE A 261 2.34 -17.85 5.36
C ILE A 261 2.06 -18.90 6.43
N GLU A 262 3.13 -19.59 6.83
CA GLU A 262 3.21 -20.42 8.01
C GLU A 262 2.98 -19.63 9.31
N ASP A 263 2.58 -20.33 10.37
CA ASP A 263 2.15 -19.72 11.64
C ASP A 263 3.27 -19.18 12.51
N TRP A 264 4.49 -19.68 12.32
CA TRP A 264 5.64 -19.26 13.10
C TRP A 264 6.12 -17.86 12.69
N LEU A 265 5.89 -17.44 11.44
CA LEU A 265 6.36 -16.16 10.94
C LEU A 265 5.55 -15.01 11.53
N CYS A 266 6.23 -13.98 12.04
CA CYS A 266 5.64 -12.81 12.69
C CYS A 266 4.66 -13.20 13.81
N GLY A 267 4.91 -14.30 14.50
CA GLY A 267 4.00 -14.85 15.51
C GLY A 267 2.62 -15.21 14.97
N GLY A 268 2.48 -15.36 13.65
CA GLY A 268 1.26 -15.68 12.91
C GLY A 268 0.28 -14.51 12.81
N PHE A 269 0.73 -13.25 12.90
CA PHE A 269 -0.15 -12.09 12.71
C PHE A 269 -0.44 -11.84 11.22
N ALA A 270 -1.69 -11.44 10.92
CA ALA A 270 -1.99 -10.80 9.65
C ALA A 270 -1.30 -9.43 9.61
N HIS A 271 -0.88 -9.04 8.42
CA HIS A 271 -0.24 -7.75 8.15
C HIS A 271 -0.25 -7.48 6.66
N THR A 272 0.18 -6.31 6.25
CA THR A 272 0.29 -5.93 4.84
C THR A 272 1.75 -5.61 4.45
N ARG A 273 2.15 -6.01 3.24
CA ARG A 273 3.46 -5.63 2.65
C ARG A 273 3.22 -5.15 1.23
N GLY A 274 3.67 -3.93 0.90
CA GLY A 274 3.36 -3.32 -0.39
C GLY A 274 1.83 -3.27 -0.60
N THR A 275 1.34 -3.92 -1.65
CA THR A 275 -0.11 -4.07 -1.92
C THR A 275 -0.68 -5.44 -1.50
N TYR A 276 0.10 -6.27 -0.80
CA TYR A 276 -0.26 -7.64 -0.47
C TYR A 276 -0.77 -7.77 0.96
N VAL A 277 -1.95 -8.36 1.11
CA VAL A 277 -2.50 -8.78 2.41
C VAL A 277 -1.94 -10.16 2.74
N ILE A 278 -1.23 -10.26 3.86
CA ILE A 278 -0.56 -11.48 4.31
C ILE A 278 -1.40 -12.14 5.40
N LEU A 279 -1.77 -13.40 5.17
CA LEU A 279 -2.58 -14.19 6.09
C LEU A 279 -1.81 -15.44 6.53
N SER A 280 -1.72 -15.68 7.83
CA SER A 280 -1.19 -16.96 8.34
C SER A 280 -2.24 -18.06 8.29
N GLN A 281 -1.82 -19.32 8.22
CA GLN A 281 -2.73 -20.48 8.30
C GLN A 281 -3.65 -20.40 9.54
N ARG A 282 -3.11 -20.09 10.72
CA ARG A 282 -3.83 -19.89 11.98
C ARG A 282 -4.93 -18.85 11.89
N HIS A 283 -4.69 -17.74 11.18
CA HIS A 283 -5.73 -16.72 10.98
C HIS A 283 -6.82 -17.24 10.07
N ILE A 284 -6.46 -17.91 8.98
CA ILE A 284 -7.42 -18.55 8.08
C ILE A 284 -8.27 -19.54 8.88
N ASP A 285 -7.67 -20.52 9.57
CA ASP A 285 -8.36 -21.52 10.37
C ASP A 285 -9.28 -20.91 11.44
N HIS A 286 -8.85 -19.81 12.07
CA HIS A 286 -9.67 -19.12 13.06
C HIS A 286 -10.89 -18.42 12.45
N LEU A 287 -10.70 -17.78 11.29
CA LEU A 287 -11.70 -16.91 10.67
C LEU A 287 -12.68 -17.67 9.79
N THR A 288 -12.29 -18.83 9.25
CA THR A 288 -13.13 -19.68 8.40
C THR A 288 -13.96 -20.70 9.20
N LYS A 289 -13.97 -20.65 10.53
CA LYS A 289 -14.72 -21.63 11.36
C LYS A 289 -16.20 -21.78 11.01
N THR A 290 -16.84 -20.69 10.57
CA THR A 290 -18.25 -20.72 10.17
C THR A 290 -18.44 -20.95 8.67
N TRP A 291 -17.37 -21.09 7.89
CA TRP A 291 -17.42 -21.34 6.45
C TRP A 291 -17.94 -22.75 6.15
N SER A 292 -18.98 -22.84 5.32
CA SER A 292 -19.46 -24.08 4.73
C SER A 292 -20.39 -23.80 3.55
N ALA A 293 -20.68 -24.83 2.75
CA ALA A 293 -21.68 -24.72 1.68
C ALA A 293 -23.11 -24.46 2.20
N ASN A 294 -23.39 -24.82 3.46
CA ASN A 294 -24.71 -24.77 4.08
C ASN A 294 -24.79 -23.75 5.23
N MET A 295 -24.01 -22.67 5.16
CA MET A 295 -23.99 -21.62 6.19
C MET A 295 -25.38 -21.05 6.46
N THR A 296 -25.70 -20.89 7.76
CA THR A 296 -26.87 -20.09 8.15
C THR A 296 -26.64 -18.60 7.87
N VAL A 297 -27.70 -17.80 7.94
CA VAL A 297 -27.60 -16.34 7.84
C VAL A 297 -26.69 -15.77 8.93
N GLU A 298 -26.73 -16.34 10.14
CA GLU A 298 -25.89 -15.92 11.26
C GLU A 298 -24.42 -16.31 11.06
N ASP A 299 -24.15 -17.53 10.58
CA ASP A 299 -22.78 -17.99 10.26
C ASP A 299 -22.12 -17.08 9.23
N LYS A 300 -22.87 -16.72 8.19
CA LYS A 300 -22.44 -15.79 7.15
C LYS A 300 -22.16 -14.40 7.73
N LYS A 301 -23.02 -13.90 8.62
CA LYS A 301 -22.81 -12.61 9.29
C LYS A 301 -21.56 -12.62 10.16
N ILE A 302 -21.36 -13.67 10.96
CA ILE A 302 -20.17 -13.85 11.79
C ILE A 302 -18.90 -13.90 10.93
N LEU A 303 -18.94 -14.65 9.82
CA LEU A 303 -17.82 -14.75 8.88
C LEU A 303 -17.45 -13.38 8.31
N ILE A 304 -18.43 -12.64 7.75
CA ILE A 304 -18.19 -11.32 7.16
C ILE A 304 -17.74 -10.32 8.24
N GLN A 305 -18.33 -10.36 9.44
CA GLN A 305 -17.98 -9.44 10.52
C GLN A 305 -16.54 -9.65 11.01
N LYS A 306 -16.10 -10.90 11.15
CA LYS A 306 -14.76 -11.24 11.64
C LYS A 306 -13.73 -11.14 10.52
N MET A 307 -13.89 -11.94 9.47
CA MET A 307 -12.95 -12.01 8.37
C MET A 307 -12.99 -10.75 7.53
N GLY A 308 -14.18 -10.28 7.13
CA GLY A 308 -14.31 -9.03 6.38
C GLY A 308 -13.79 -7.83 7.18
N GLY A 309 -14.00 -7.81 8.50
CA GLY A 309 -13.42 -6.81 9.40
C GLY A 309 -11.88 -6.81 9.39
N LEU A 310 -11.24 -7.98 9.41
CA LEU A 310 -9.78 -8.08 9.25
C LEU A 310 -9.35 -7.63 7.85
N LEU A 311 -10.02 -8.13 6.79
CA LEU A 311 -9.63 -7.83 5.41
C LEU A 311 -9.67 -6.33 5.11
N VAL A 312 -10.69 -5.60 5.56
CA VAL A 312 -10.73 -4.13 5.36
C VAL A 312 -9.70 -3.38 6.20
N HIS A 313 -9.25 -3.95 7.32
CA HIS A 313 -8.16 -3.39 8.12
C HIS A 313 -6.85 -3.48 7.34
N GLU A 314 -6.51 -4.66 6.84
CA GLU A 314 -5.30 -4.86 6.01
C GLU A 314 -5.37 -4.08 4.69
N GLN A 315 -6.53 -4.04 4.04
CA GLN A 315 -6.72 -3.25 2.82
C GLN A 315 -6.54 -1.75 3.07
N MET A 316 -6.85 -1.26 4.28
CA MET A 316 -6.57 0.12 4.65
C MET A 316 -5.06 0.40 4.64
N HIS A 317 -4.23 -0.54 5.10
CA HIS A 317 -2.78 -0.42 5.04
C HIS A 317 -2.25 -0.44 3.59
N SER A 318 -2.89 -1.17 2.69
CA SER A 318 -2.58 -1.09 1.24
C SER A 318 -2.86 0.32 0.71
N LEU A 319 -4.04 0.89 1.03
CA LEU A 319 -4.41 2.25 0.63
C LEU A 319 -3.50 3.33 1.23
N GLN A 320 -3.06 3.18 2.48
CA GLN A 320 -2.13 4.10 3.12
C GLN A 320 -0.82 4.22 2.34
N ARG A 321 -0.36 3.12 1.73
CA ARG A 321 0.87 3.09 0.93
C ARG A 321 0.68 3.66 -0.47
N THR A 322 -0.47 3.40 -1.09
CA THR A 322 -0.76 3.82 -2.47
C THR A 322 -1.36 5.23 -2.58
N PHE A 323 -1.92 5.77 -1.49
CA PHE A 323 -2.55 7.09 -1.43
C PHE A 323 -2.09 7.94 -0.24
N LYS A 324 -0.78 7.94 0.05
CA LYS A 324 -0.15 8.58 1.23
C LYS A 324 -0.71 9.98 1.55
N SER A 325 -0.83 10.86 0.55
CA SER A 325 -1.29 12.24 0.74
C SER A 325 -2.69 12.37 1.32
N LYS A 326 -3.61 11.44 1.00
CA LYS A 326 -4.97 11.43 1.59
C LYS A 326 -4.93 11.17 3.09
N PHE A 327 -4.06 10.25 3.52
CA PHE A 327 -3.89 9.88 4.92
C PHE A 327 -3.05 10.90 5.70
N GLU A 328 -1.99 11.43 5.09
CA GLU A 328 -1.22 12.52 5.70
C GLU A 328 -2.12 13.72 6.01
N ASN A 329 -3.07 14.05 5.13
CA ASN A 329 -4.05 15.10 5.39
C ASN A 329 -4.94 14.78 6.61
N LEU A 330 -5.49 13.56 6.71
CA LEU A 330 -6.24 13.11 7.89
C LEU A 330 -5.40 13.25 9.16
N TYR A 331 -4.16 12.78 9.13
CA TYR A 331 -3.33 12.73 10.33
C TYR A 331 -2.91 14.13 10.79
N THR A 332 -2.54 14.99 9.86
CA THR A 332 -2.03 16.33 10.18
C THR A 332 -3.13 17.35 10.44
N HIS A 333 -4.17 17.41 9.58
CA HIS A 333 -5.17 18.47 9.63
C HIS A 333 -6.39 18.10 10.49
N ASP A 334 -6.78 16.83 10.49
CA ASP A 334 -7.96 16.39 11.24
C ASP A 334 -7.59 15.85 12.63
N TRP A 335 -6.45 15.18 12.76
CA TRP A 335 -6.01 14.53 14.01
C TRP A 335 -4.83 15.18 14.71
N ASP A 336 -4.32 16.31 14.20
CA ASP A 336 -3.29 17.14 14.82
C ASP A 336 -1.94 16.41 15.07
N PHE A 337 -1.61 15.37 14.30
CA PHE A 337 -0.29 14.75 14.34
C PHE A 337 0.76 15.62 13.63
N THR A 338 1.99 15.58 14.11
CA THR A 338 3.14 16.23 13.47
C THR A 338 4.04 15.20 12.83
N LYS A 339 4.34 15.37 11.54
CA LYS A 339 5.26 14.51 10.80
C LYS A 339 6.71 14.99 10.98
N ALA A 340 7.58 14.11 11.46
CA ALA A 340 8.99 14.43 11.68
C ALA A 340 9.87 13.18 11.79
N LEU A 341 11.10 13.28 11.29
CA LEU A 341 12.14 12.28 11.56
C LEU A 341 12.79 12.56 12.92
N VAL A 342 12.62 11.64 13.86
CA VAL A 342 13.30 11.68 15.16
C VAL A 342 14.66 10.99 15.04
N LEU A 343 15.72 11.66 15.52
CA LEU A 343 17.03 11.01 15.64
C LEU A 343 16.92 9.83 16.62
N ASN A 344 17.05 8.62 16.08
CA ASN A 344 16.80 7.39 16.81
C ASN A 344 18.05 7.03 17.64
N ASP A 345 17.88 6.99 18.96
CA ASP A 345 18.95 6.58 19.88
C ASP A 345 19.30 5.10 19.67
N ASN A 346 20.59 4.75 19.77
CA ASN A 346 21.06 3.37 19.57
C ASN A 346 20.43 2.36 20.55
N SER A 347 20.13 2.78 21.78
CA SER A 347 19.48 1.95 22.80
C SER A 347 18.03 1.63 22.44
N ILE A 348 17.31 2.56 21.81
CA ILE A 348 15.96 2.34 21.29
C ILE A 348 16.02 1.45 20.05
N ARG A 349 16.92 1.78 19.12
CA ARG A 349 17.03 1.06 17.85
C ARG A 349 17.23 -0.42 18.08
N LYS A 350 18.16 -0.80 18.98
CA LYS A 350 18.52 -2.21 19.26
C LYS A 350 17.30 -3.08 19.57
N ASP A 351 16.36 -2.55 20.35
CA ASP A 351 15.22 -3.29 20.88
C ASP A 351 13.91 -2.91 20.19
N GLN A 352 13.96 -2.14 19.10
CA GLN A 352 12.75 -1.73 18.40
C GLN A 352 12.03 -2.91 17.75
N VAL A 353 10.70 -2.82 17.69
CA VAL A 353 9.87 -3.66 16.83
C VAL A 353 9.31 -2.76 15.73
N SER A 354 9.66 -3.06 14.48
CA SER A 354 9.15 -2.37 13.30
C SER A 354 7.77 -2.96 12.99
N ASN A 355 6.75 -2.11 13.07
CA ASN A 355 5.42 -2.49 12.62
C ASN A 355 5.45 -2.71 11.09
N PRO A 356 5.12 -3.90 10.56
CA PRO A 356 5.06 -4.13 9.12
C PRO A 356 4.12 -3.18 8.37
N ASP A 357 3.06 -2.71 9.04
CA ASP A 357 2.01 -1.81 8.57
C ASP A 357 2.27 -0.31 8.78
N ALA A 358 3.31 -0.01 9.55
CA ALA A 358 3.78 1.33 9.82
C ALA A 358 5.30 1.33 10.08
N PRO A 359 6.13 1.00 9.07
CA PRO A 359 7.55 0.75 9.30
C PRO A 359 8.34 2.01 9.70
N ILE A 360 7.84 3.21 9.36
CA ILE A 360 8.53 4.48 9.62
C ILE A 360 7.88 5.16 10.84
N ALA A 361 8.63 5.30 11.93
CA ALA A 361 8.16 5.96 13.15
C ALA A 361 8.26 7.50 13.05
N GLU A 362 7.51 8.11 12.13
CA GLU A 362 7.61 9.53 11.78
C GLU A 362 6.50 10.42 12.37
N TRP A 363 5.57 9.86 13.14
CA TRP A 363 4.42 10.60 13.67
C TRP A 363 4.60 10.96 15.13
N LEU A 364 4.39 12.24 15.44
CA LEU A 364 4.51 12.83 16.75
C LEU A 364 3.16 13.37 17.23
N ILE A 365 2.94 13.28 18.54
CA ILE A 365 1.74 13.79 19.20
C ILE A 365 2.12 15.06 19.95
N ALA A 366 1.48 16.18 19.64
CA ALA A 366 1.77 17.45 20.32
C ALA A 366 1.53 17.34 21.84
N ASN A 367 2.46 17.87 22.63
CA ASN A 367 2.28 17.94 24.08
C ASN A 367 1.39 19.15 24.43
N PRO A 368 0.17 18.96 24.95
CA PRO A 368 -0.74 20.08 25.23
C PRO A 368 -0.25 20.99 26.35
N GLN A 369 0.70 20.53 27.17
CA GLN A 369 1.22 21.29 28.31
C GLN A 369 2.48 22.09 27.99
N LYS A 370 3.20 21.74 26.93
CA LYS A 370 4.52 22.33 26.60
C LYS A 370 4.63 22.59 25.09
N PRO A 371 4.65 23.87 24.65
CA PRO A 371 4.90 24.22 23.26
C PRO A 371 6.23 23.62 22.75
N ASN A 372 6.27 23.21 21.48
CA ASN A 372 7.44 22.59 20.84
C ASN A 372 7.97 21.31 21.50
N SER A 373 7.14 20.65 22.33
CA SER A 373 7.38 19.33 22.88
C SER A 373 6.38 18.35 22.31
N TYR A 374 6.83 17.13 22.02
CA TYR A 374 5.98 16.09 21.47
C TYR A 374 6.20 14.76 22.17
N TYR A 375 5.21 13.89 22.06
CA TYR A 375 5.31 12.48 22.43
C TYR A 375 5.58 11.63 21.20
N TRP A 376 6.50 10.69 21.34
CA TRP A 376 6.87 9.73 20.31
C TRP A 376 6.75 8.32 20.87
N ILE A 377 5.80 7.55 20.34
CA ILE A 377 5.48 6.20 20.83
C ILE A 377 6.34 5.20 20.07
N ARG A 378 6.97 4.26 20.78
CA ARG A 378 7.72 3.16 20.20
C ARG A 378 7.38 1.85 20.90
N THR A 379 7.12 0.82 20.10
CA THR A 379 7.05 -0.57 20.59
C THR A 379 8.45 -1.16 20.60
N LEU A 380 8.88 -1.64 21.78
CA LEU A 380 10.18 -2.24 22.03
C LEU A 380 10.04 -3.67 22.56
N LEU A 381 11.09 -4.47 22.41
CA LEU A 381 11.24 -5.77 23.02
C LEU A 381 11.70 -5.62 24.47
N LYS A 382 11.01 -6.29 25.39
CA LYS A 382 11.46 -6.47 26.77
C LYS A 382 12.80 -7.21 26.80
N GLU A 383 13.52 -7.07 27.90
CA GLU A 383 14.64 -7.96 28.17
C GLU A 383 14.10 -9.37 28.46
N THR A 384 14.61 -10.36 27.75
CA THR A 384 14.15 -11.75 27.80
C THR A 384 15.33 -12.70 27.69
N ASP A 385 15.25 -13.82 28.39
CA ASP A 385 16.17 -14.94 28.17
C ASP A 385 15.71 -15.70 26.90
N GLY A 386 16.59 -15.79 25.90
CA GLY A 386 16.31 -16.45 24.64
C GLY A 386 15.51 -15.62 23.62
N ILE A 387 14.88 -16.30 22.67
CA ILE A 387 14.15 -15.68 21.55
C ILE A 387 12.92 -14.93 22.08
N PRO A 388 12.77 -13.62 21.81
CA PRO A 388 11.60 -12.86 22.24
C PRO A 388 10.31 -13.35 21.57
N ILE A 389 9.21 -13.38 22.31
CA ILE A 389 7.91 -13.88 21.85
C ILE A 389 7.05 -12.71 21.36
N MET A 390 6.65 -12.78 20.08
CA MET A 390 5.77 -11.81 19.43
C MET A 390 4.51 -11.48 20.24
N GLY A 391 4.23 -10.18 20.42
CA GLY A 391 3.08 -9.67 21.17
C GLY A 391 3.20 -9.78 22.69
N LYS A 392 3.77 -10.88 23.23
CA LYS A 392 3.95 -11.08 24.68
C LYS A 392 5.08 -10.22 25.24
N ASP A 393 6.20 -10.18 24.52
CA ASP A 393 7.42 -9.51 24.98
C ASP A 393 7.54 -8.08 24.43
N PHE A 394 6.43 -7.54 23.92
CA PHE A 394 6.35 -6.15 23.50
C PHE A 394 6.08 -5.24 24.70
N MET A 395 6.66 -4.05 24.67
CA MET A 395 6.34 -2.95 25.56
C MET A 395 6.29 -1.63 24.79
N ASP A 396 5.23 -0.86 24.99
CA ASP A 396 5.14 0.48 24.43
C ASP A 396 5.79 1.48 25.39
N LYS A 397 6.73 2.27 24.87
CA LYS A 397 7.34 3.40 25.56
C LYS A 397 6.98 4.69 24.83
N VAL A 398 6.68 5.72 25.61
CA VAL A 398 6.37 7.06 25.11
C VAL A 398 7.53 7.98 25.46
N PHE A 399 8.34 8.34 24.48
CA PHE A 399 9.45 9.27 24.64
C PHE A 399 8.98 10.70 24.48
N ILE A 400 9.60 11.63 25.23
CA ILE A 400 9.41 13.06 25.01
C ILE A 400 10.49 13.53 24.05
N VAL A 401 10.09 14.17 22.96
CA VAL A 401 11.01 14.75 21.98
C VAL A 401 10.88 16.28 21.96
N GLY A 402 12.01 16.94 21.71
CA GLY A 402 12.13 18.38 21.60
C GLY A 402 12.74 18.78 20.26
N ASN A 403 12.46 20.02 19.83
CA ASN A 403 13.06 20.60 18.64
C ASN A 403 14.25 21.49 19.03
N ASN A 404 15.46 21.06 18.67
CA ASN A 404 16.71 21.77 18.89
C ASN A 404 17.28 22.23 17.55
N ASN A 405 17.16 23.52 17.22
CA ASN A 405 17.66 24.12 15.97
C ASN A 405 17.19 23.38 14.69
N GLY A 406 15.92 22.96 14.65
CA GLY A 406 15.33 22.24 13.51
C GLY A 406 15.58 20.74 13.50
N LYS A 407 16.34 20.20 14.46
CA LYS A 407 16.51 18.75 14.66
C LYS A 407 15.62 18.28 15.80
N ILE A 408 14.80 17.26 15.52
CA ILE A 408 13.96 16.64 16.52
C ILE A 408 14.71 15.44 17.12
N SER A 409 14.90 15.49 18.44
CA SER A 409 15.58 14.46 19.21
C SER A 409 14.87 14.20 20.51
N ILE A 410 15.14 13.04 21.12
CA ILE A 410 14.63 12.69 22.43
C ILE A 410 15.26 13.63 23.47
N ILE A 411 14.46 14.01 24.47
CA ILE A 411 14.93 14.78 25.62
C ILE A 411 15.54 13.81 26.62
N GLU A 412 16.80 14.05 26.96
CA GLU A 412 17.52 13.32 28.01
C GLU A 412 17.33 14.00 29.38
N SER A 413 17.41 13.22 30.44
CA SER A 413 17.50 13.73 31.80
C SER A 413 18.86 14.39 32.06
N ASN A 414 19.00 15.08 33.20
CA ASN A 414 20.27 15.67 33.62
C ASN A 414 21.40 14.63 33.80
N ASP A 415 21.06 13.34 33.94
CA ASP A 415 21.99 12.22 34.07
C ASP A 415 22.22 11.48 32.74
N ASN A 416 21.87 12.10 31.61
CA ASN A 416 21.93 11.53 30.26
C ASN A 416 21.14 10.20 30.11
N GLN A 417 20.04 10.05 30.83
CA GLN A 417 19.13 8.91 30.68
C GLN A 417 17.93 9.30 29.81
N LEU A 418 17.47 8.38 28.96
CA LEU A 418 16.29 8.62 28.13
C LEU A 418 15.04 8.74 29.00
N VAL A 419 14.33 9.86 28.87
CA VAL A 419 13.07 10.09 29.59
C VAL A 419 11.92 9.48 28.78
N TYR A 420 11.20 8.55 29.40
CA TYR A 420 10.00 7.95 28.82
C TYR A 420 8.91 7.73 29.87
N THR A 421 7.68 7.63 29.37
CA THR A 421 6.46 7.31 30.12
C THR A 421 5.70 6.20 29.38
N THR A 422 4.49 5.86 29.79
CA THR A 422 3.63 4.89 29.11
C THR A 422 2.43 5.56 28.44
N LEU A 423 1.73 4.83 27.57
CA LEU A 423 0.48 5.30 26.97
C LEU A 423 -0.59 5.64 28.03
N ASP A 424 -0.55 4.97 29.19
CA ASP A 424 -1.47 5.20 30.29
C ASP A 424 -1.28 6.59 30.93
N ASP A 425 -0.08 7.16 30.82
CA ASP A 425 0.26 8.46 31.40
C ASP A 425 -0.14 9.65 30.50
N ILE A 426 -0.54 9.39 29.25
CA ILE A 426 -1.02 10.40 28.30
C ILE A 426 -2.53 10.28 28.04
N ASP A 427 -3.33 10.39 29.11
CA ASP A 427 -4.79 10.21 29.11
C ASP A 427 -5.54 11.00 28.01
N PHE A 428 -5.08 12.21 27.68
CA PHE A 428 -5.69 13.02 26.61
C PHE A 428 -5.62 12.31 25.25
N TYR A 429 -4.52 11.63 24.96
CA TYR A 429 -4.27 10.92 23.71
C TYR A 429 -4.87 9.52 23.72
N LYS A 430 -4.67 8.76 24.81
CA LYS A 430 -5.23 7.40 24.97
C LYS A 430 -6.75 7.37 24.75
N ASN A 431 -7.45 8.45 25.09
CA ASN A 431 -8.88 8.59 24.92
C ASN A 431 -9.31 9.43 23.71
N ALA A 432 -8.37 9.83 22.84
CA ALA A 432 -8.66 10.65 21.66
C ALA A 432 -9.33 9.84 20.53
N PHE A 433 -9.25 8.52 20.57
CA PHE A 433 -9.80 7.63 19.54
C PHE A 433 -10.74 6.58 20.15
N PRO A 434 -11.70 6.04 19.36
CA PRO A 434 -12.62 5.02 19.85
C PRO A 434 -12.01 3.61 19.90
N THR A 435 -10.85 3.40 19.25
CA THR A 435 -10.05 2.17 19.36
C THR A 435 -9.11 2.24 20.56
N THR A 436 -8.86 1.09 21.19
CA THR A 436 -7.85 0.94 22.25
C THR A 436 -6.60 0.20 21.75
N ARG A 437 -6.59 -0.22 20.48
CA ARG A 437 -5.49 -0.95 19.83
C ARG A 437 -4.83 -0.07 18.77
N GLY A 438 -3.54 -0.28 18.56
CA GLY A 438 -2.80 0.39 17.50
C GLY A 438 -2.61 1.88 17.74
N LEU A 439 -2.55 2.31 19.01
CA LEU A 439 -2.40 3.73 19.36
C LEU A 439 -0.96 4.24 19.16
N ASP A 440 -0.03 3.36 18.80
CA ASP A 440 1.36 3.65 18.49
C ASP A 440 1.55 4.38 17.17
N HIS A 441 0.61 4.26 16.22
CA HIS A 441 0.74 4.89 14.90
C HIS A 441 -0.61 5.25 14.26
N PRO A 442 -0.75 6.43 13.60
CA PRO A 442 -2.02 6.83 12.97
C PRO A 442 -2.53 5.89 11.86
N ASN A 443 -1.62 5.21 11.15
CA ASN A 443 -1.99 4.12 10.22
C ASN A 443 -2.86 3.06 10.90
N GLU A 444 -2.40 2.50 12.01
CA GLU A 444 -3.12 1.50 12.80
C GLU A 444 -4.45 2.03 13.31
N ILE A 445 -4.45 3.25 13.88
CA ILE A 445 -5.67 3.91 14.37
C ILE A 445 -6.73 3.95 13.27
N SER A 446 -6.37 4.44 12.08
CA SER A 446 -7.31 4.55 10.96
C SER A 446 -7.76 3.18 10.43
N ALA A 447 -6.89 2.16 10.41
CA ALA A 447 -7.24 0.81 10.00
C ALA A 447 -8.22 0.13 10.98
N TYR A 448 -7.97 0.22 12.29
CA TYR A 448 -8.89 -0.28 13.32
C TYR A 448 -10.23 0.46 13.29
N MET A 449 -10.21 1.79 13.21
CA MET A 449 -11.42 2.59 13.10
C MET A 449 -12.22 2.24 11.85
N PHE A 450 -11.57 1.99 10.72
CA PHE A 450 -12.26 1.59 9.49
C PHE A 450 -12.89 0.19 9.61
N SER A 451 -12.21 -0.78 10.23
CA SER A 451 -12.78 -2.09 10.53
C SER A 451 -14.07 -1.96 11.36
N ASP A 452 -14.08 -1.09 12.36
CA ASP A 452 -15.25 -0.88 13.21
C ASP A 452 -16.37 -0.11 12.47
N TYR A 453 -15.98 0.82 11.60
CA TYR A 453 -16.91 1.50 10.70
C TYR A 453 -17.58 0.50 9.74
N PHE A 454 -16.81 -0.37 9.08
CA PHE A 454 -17.32 -1.44 8.21
C PHE A 454 -18.28 -2.38 8.93
N LYS A 455 -17.94 -2.84 10.14
CA LYS A 455 -18.84 -3.68 10.97
C LYS A 455 -20.16 -2.98 11.29
N SER A 456 -20.10 -1.66 11.42
CA SER A 456 -21.29 -0.83 11.66
C SER A 456 -22.16 -0.72 10.40
N LEU A 457 -21.56 -0.62 9.21
CA LEU A 457 -22.28 -0.71 7.93
C LEU A 457 -22.96 -2.07 7.77
N LEU A 458 -22.22 -3.16 7.97
CA LEU A 458 -22.73 -4.54 7.91
C LEU A 458 -23.94 -4.76 8.83
N SER A 459 -23.90 -4.16 10.02
CA SER A 459 -24.97 -4.31 11.03
C SER A 459 -26.06 -3.25 10.90
N ASN A 460 -25.97 -2.33 9.93
CA ASN A 460 -26.80 -1.14 9.81
C ASN A 460 -26.97 -0.37 11.14
N THR A 461 -25.85 -0.09 11.80
CA THR A 461 -25.80 0.62 13.07
C THR A 461 -24.96 1.88 12.97
N LYS A 462 -25.22 2.86 13.85
CA LYS A 462 -24.34 4.03 13.98
C LYS A 462 -22.90 3.58 14.31
N PRO A 463 -21.88 4.07 13.57
CA PRO A 463 -20.48 3.78 13.88
C PRO A 463 -20.06 4.42 15.21
N PHE A 464 -19.07 3.80 15.87
CA PHE A 464 -18.45 4.29 17.09
C PHE A 464 -19.43 4.62 18.23
N LYS A 465 -20.54 3.87 18.37
CA LYS A 465 -21.56 4.09 19.44
C LYS A 465 -21.00 4.19 20.85
N LYS A 466 -19.87 3.53 21.12
CA LYS A 466 -19.19 3.51 22.43
C LYS A 466 -18.12 4.59 22.58
N ALA A 467 -17.96 5.49 21.60
CA ALA A 467 -17.02 6.60 21.69
C ALA A 467 -17.36 7.49 22.90
N ASN A 468 -16.35 7.83 23.68
CA ASN A 468 -16.50 8.75 24.79
C ASN A 468 -16.50 10.20 24.26
N LYS A 469 -16.75 11.17 25.15
CA LYS A 469 -16.78 12.61 24.75
C LYS A 469 -15.43 13.07 24.15
N LYS A 470 -14.30 12.52 24.59
CA LYS A 470 -12.95 12.86 24.11
C LYS A 470 -12.71 12.31 22.69
N SER A 471 -13.16 11.08 22.38
CA SER A 471 -12.98 10.46 21.06
C SER A 471 -14.03 10.83 20.02
N SER A 472 -15.14 11.44 20.41
CA SER A 472 -16.20 11.85 19.48
C SER A 472 -15.71 12.82 18.41
N LYS A 473 -14.77 13.74 18.71
CA LYS A 473 -14.25 14.72 17.73
C LYS A 473 -13.55 13.99 16.58
N ASN A 474 -12.52 13.21 16.89
CA ASN A 474 -11.73 12.48 15.89
C ASN A 474 -12.55 11.43 15.13
N SER A 475 -13.56 10.83 15.80
CA SER A 475 -14.50 9.91 15.14
C SER A 475 -15.38 10.61 14.08
N ILE A 476 -15.85 11.83 14.36
CA ILE A 476 -16.65 12.61 13.40
C ILE A 476 -15.78 13.01 12.21
N LEU A 477 -14.57 13.52 12.48
CA LEU A 477 -13.62 13.92 11.44
C LEU A 477 -13.26 12.74 10.55
N PHE A 478 -13.02 11.56 11.11
CA PHE A 478 -12.75 10.35 10.33
C PHE A 478 -13.91 9.96 9.41
N ILE A 479 -15.16 10.04 9.87
CA ILE A 479 -16.34 9.74 9.03
C ILE A 479 -16.47 10.78 7.91
N GLN A 480 -16.21 12.06 8.19
CA GLN A 480 -16.22 13.11 7.18
C GLN A 480 -15.14 12.87 6.14
N TRP A 481 -13.94 12.50 6.58
CA TRP A 481 -12.83 12.14 5.72
C TRP A 481 -13.16 10.93 4.83
N ILE A 482 -13.73 9.83 5.37
CA ILE A 482 -14.17 8.68 4.56
C ILE A 482 -15.13 9.14 3.45
N LYS A 483 -16.16 9.91 3.79
CA LYS A 483 -17.16 10.39 2.81
C LYS A 483 -16.60 11.29 1.73
N LYS A 484 -15.45 11.92 1.99
CA LYS A 484 -14.79 12.83 1.05
C LYS A 484 -13.73 12.12 0.22
N GLU A 485 -12.85 11.37 0.87
CA GLU A 485 -11.60 10.90 0.28
C GLU A 485 -11.65 9.44 -0.17
N MET A 486 -12.60 8.63 0.31
CA MET A 486 -12.76 7.21 -0.05
C MET A 486 -13.81 6.96 -1.13
N LYS A 487 -14.28 8.03 -1.78
CA LYS A 487 -15.25 7.96 -2.85
C LYS A 487 -14.70 7.35 -4.11
#